data_AF-A0A9D8L5G3-F1
#
_entry.id   AF-A0A9D8L5G3-F1
#
_cell.length_a   1.000
_cell.length_b   1.000
_cell.length_c   1.000
_cell.angle_alpha   90.00
_cell.angle_beta   90.00
_cell.angle_gamma   90.00
#
_symmetry.space_group_name_H-M   'P 1'
#
loop_
_entity.id
_entity.type
_entity.pdbx_description
1 polymer ?
#
loop_
_entity_poly.entity_id
_entity_poly.type
_entity_poly.pdbx_seq_one_letter_code
_entity_poly.pdbx_strand_id
1 'polypeptide(L)' 'MPEPERYDVVVGQTAMLAGLPYGSLRDAILAHPTMAEGLNALFGAVPARADRGACHR' A
#
# COMPACT_ATOMS: atom_id res chain seq x y z
N MET A 1 5.48 6.31 23.75
CA MET A 1 4.45 5.59 22.97
C MET A 1 4.24 6.41 21.71
N PRO A 2 4.40 5.86 20.50
CA PRO A 2 4.09 6.61 19.28
C PRO A 2 2.61 7.02 19.30
N GLU A 3 2.32 8.20 18.80
CA GLU A 3 0.95 8.74 18.66
C GLU A 3 0.07 7.70 17.95
N PRO A 4 -1.11 7.34 18.49
CA PRO A 4 -1.98 6.31 17.91
C PRO A 4 -2.57 6.68 16.54
N GLU A 5 -2.37 7.93 16.11
CA GLU A 5 -2.92 8.47 14.87
C GLU A 5 -2.02 8.22 13.64
N ARG A 6 -0.87 7.53 13.78
CA ARG A 6 0.10 7.34 12.68
C ARG A 6 0.47 5.89 12.38
N TYR A 7 -0.31 4.93 12.86
CA TYR A 7 0.00 3.50 12.74
C TYR A 7 0.04 2.98 11.28
N ASP A 8 -0.67 3.63 10.35
CA ASP A 8 -0.66 3.29 8.91
C ASP A 8 0.71 3.52 8.25
N VAL A 9 1.46 4.52 8.70
CA VAL A 9 2.81 4.82 8.19
C VAL A 9 3.76 3.63 8.41
N VAL A 10 3.60 2.91 9.53
CA VAL A 10 4.39 1.71 9.83
C VAL A 10 4.06 0.59 8.85
N VAL A 11 2.80 0.42 8.45
CA VAL A 11 2.39 -0.58 7.44
C VAL A 11 3.03 -0.27 6.09
N GLY A 12 2.97 0.99 5.65
CA GLY A 12 3.62 1.43 4.41
C GLY A 12 5.15 1.24 4.45
N GLN A 13 5.79 1.65 5.54
CA GLN A 13 7.24 1.51 5.71
C GLN A 13 7.68 0.05 5.76
N THR A 14 6.90 -0.83 6.39
CA THR A 14 7.15 -2.27 6.41
C THR A 14 7.07 -2.86 5.00
N ALA A 15 6.06 -2.48 4.22
CA ALA A 15 5.92 -2.92 2.83
C ALA A 15 7.08 -2.43 1.94
N MET A 16 7.56 -1.20 2.15
CA MET A 16 8.74 -0.67 1.45
C MET A 16 10.01 -1.44 1.80
N LEU A 17 10.24 -1.73 3.09
CA LEU A 17 11.37 -2.54 3.54
C LEU A 17 11.32 -3.97 2.96
N ALA A 18 10.12 -4.51 2.78
CA ALA A 18 9.89 -5.80 2.14
C ALA A 18 9.93 -5.75 0.60
N GLY A 19 10.12 -4.58 -0.01
CA GLY A 19 10.14 -4.41 -1.47
C GLY A 19 8.81 -4.71 -2.16
N LEU A 20 7.69 -4.63 -1.43
CA LEU A 20 6.38 -4.97 -1.96
C LEU A 20 5.83 -3.85 -2.86
N PRO A 21 5.15 -4.18 -3.97
CA PRO A 21 4.43 -3.20 -4.76
C PRO A 21 3.22 -2.67 -3.97
N TYR A 22 2.81 -1.43 -4.24
CA TYR A 22 1.63 -0.82 -3.58
C TYR A 22 0.32 -1.58 -3.84
N GLY A 23 0.25 -2.37 -4.93
CA GLY A 23 -0.87 -3.29 -5.18
C GLY A 23 -1.04 -4.34 -4.08
N SER A 24 0.06 -4.82 -3.48
CA SER A 24 0.00 -5.77 -2.36
C SER A 24 -0.67 -5.17 -1.12
N LEU A 25 -0.53 -3.86 -0.90
CA LEU A 25 -1.24 -3.17 0.18
C LEU A 25 -2.72 -2.95 -0.17
N ARG A 26 -3.03 -2.62 -1.42
CA ARG A 26 -4.41 -2.44 -1.91
C ARG A 26 -5.27 -3.69 -1.71
N ASP A 27 -4.67 -4.84 -2.01
CA ASP A 27 -5.37 -6.12 -2.06
C ASP A 27 -5.31 -6.87 -0.71
N ALA A 28 -4.67 -6.28 0.30
CA ALA A 28 -4.55 -6.88 1.63
C ALA A 28 -5.88 -6.81 2.40
N ILE A 29 -6.18 -7.88 3.15
CA ILE A 29 -7.27 -7.89 4.12
C ILE A 29 -6.70 -7.35 5.44
N LEU A 30 -7.03 -6.09 5.75
CA LEU A 30 -6.62 -5.42 6.97
C LEU A 30 -7.72 -5.53 8.02
N ALA A 31 -7.32 -5.66 9.28
CA ALA A 31 -8.25 -5.78 10.38
C ALA A 31 -9.16 -4.54 10.47
N HIS A 32 -10.46 -4.77 10.65
CA HIS A 32 -11.46 -3.71 10.81
C HIS A 32 -11.88 -3.57 12.29
N PRO A 33 -12.10 -2.35 12.82
CA PRO A 33 -11.83 -1.04 12.22
C PRO A 33 -10.41 -0.53 12.53
N THR A 34 -9.59 -0.25 11.52
CA THR A 34 -8.25 0.33 11.71
C THR A 34 -7.95 1.43 10.70
N MET A 35 -7.06 2.35 11.06
CA MET A 35 -6.61 3.42 10.15
C MET A 35 -5.92 2.89 8.89
N ALA A 36 -5.27 1.73 8.98
CA ALA A 36 -4.59 1.10 7.84
C ALA A 36 -5.56 0.63 6.74
N GLU A 37 -6.83 0.33 7.06
CA GLU A 37 -7.84 -0.07 6.07
C GLU A 37 -8.03 0.98 4.96
N GLY A 38 -7.86 2.27 5.29
CA GLY A 38 -7.91 3.37 4.31
C GLY A 38 -6.87 3.27 3.19
N LEU A 39 -5.81 2.50 3.38
CA LEU A 39 -4.79 2.25 2.35
C LEU A 39 -5.36 1.51 1.14
N ASN A 40 -6.38 0.65 1.33
CA ASN A 40 -7.02 -0.06 0.22
C ASN A 40 -7.70 0.91 -0.74
N ALA A 41 -8.47 1.86 -0.19
CA ALA A 41 -9.12 2.91 -0.98
C ALA A 41 -8.10 3.87 -1.62
N LEU A 42 -7.08 4.29 -0.85
CA LEU A 42 -6.03 5.18 -1.34
C LEU A 42 -5.29 4.58 -2.53
N PHE A 43 -4.82 3.34 -2.42
CA PHE A 43 -4.11 2.70 -3.51
C PHE A 43 -5.05 2.26 -4.62
N GLY A 44 -6.32 1.93 -4.33
CA GLY A 44 -7.34 1.64 -5.34
C GLY A 44 -7.56 2.77 -6.34
N ALA A 45 -7.40 4.02 -5.92
CA ALA A 45 -7.48 5.20 -6.78
C ALA A 45 -6.28 5.36 -7.74
N VAL A 46 -5.18 4.62 -7.52
CA VAL A 46 -4.00 4.67 -8.40
C VAL A 46 -4.25 3.79 -9.63
N PRO A 47 -4.20 4.33 -10.86
CA PRO A 47 -4.36 3.51 -12.07
C PRO A 47 -3.27 2.43 -12.13
N ALA A 48 -3.60 1.30 -12.76
CA ALA A 48 -2.60 0.27 -13.02
C ALA A 48 -1.46 0.88 -13.82
N ARG A 49 -0.21 0.62 -13.40
CA ARG A 49 0.96 1.06 -14.17
C ARG A 49 0.89 0.41 -15.54
N ALA A 50 0.71 1.21 -16.59
CA ALA A 50 0.94 0.75 -17.95
C ALA A 50 2.38 0.25 -18.01
N ASP A 51 2.57 -1.02 -18.35
CA ASP A 51 3.87 -1.66 -18.37
C ASP A 51 4.79 -0.93 -19.36
N ARG A 52 5.58 0.03 -18.85
CA ARG A 52 6.60 0.78 -19.61
C ARG A 52 7.87 -0.04 -19.81
N GLY A 53 7.74 -1.35 -19.99
CA GLY A 53 8.87 -2.30 -20.05
C GLY A 53 8.91 -3.19 -21.29
N ALA A 54 7.84 -3.29 -22.09
CA ALA A 54 7.77 -4.27 -23.18
C ALA A 54 8.17 -3.73 -24.57
N CYS A 55 8.62 -2.48 -24.68
CA CYS A 55 9.11 -1.92 -25.95
C CYS A 55 10.63 -1.67 -25.88
N HIS A 56 11.38 -2.76 -25.82
CA HIS A 56 12.77 -2.80 -26.25
C HIS A 56 13.09 -4.22 -26.73
N ARG A 57 12.43 -4.62 -27.82
CA ARG A 57 12.90 -5.68 -28.71
C ARG A 57 12.64 -5.27 -30.15
#